data_AF-A0A1Q5TRI8-F1
#
_entry.id   AF-A0A1Q5TRI8-F1
#
_cell.length_a   1.000
_cell.length_b   1.000
_cell.length_c   1.000
_cell.angle_alpha   90.00
_cell.angle_beta   90.00
_cell.angle_gamma   90.00
#
_symmetry.space_group_name_H-M   'P 1'
#
loop_
_entity.id
_entity.type
_entity.pdbx_description
1 polymer ?
#
loop_
_entity_poly.entity_id
_entity_poly.type
_entity_poly.pdbx_seq_one_letter_code
_entity_poly.pdbx_strand_id
1 'polypeptide(L)'
;MTGVDLEKCKRIVQYFWDPEPKNDTTPESPIWCLGQRYTPTPPAEPHDTATDSPILRPLDQASRVEQAANGVNDTGSAWPEAFLADFESRIWMTYRSHFAPIPRSNKPEATSSMTLGVRLRSQLMDSQGFTSDTGWGCMIRSGQSLLANALSILQFGREPPTLRVYVTKDTSDVYEEQFIRLASNQNGQIQPTLILMGVRLGIDHVTSVYWDGLQEALQYPQSVGIAGGRPSASHYFVGSQDSHLFFLDPHSTRPAVPYRPDEALSVEELDTYHTRRLRRIHIKDMDPSMLIGFLIKDDADWADWKARVQSTTGKPIIHLVTGEPPIDAGHGRKEALDEVEVLDDSDSDADALV
;
A
#
# COMPACT_ATOMS: atom_id res chain seq x y z
N MET A 1 -33.54 -20.52 4.84
CA MET A 1 -32.51 -20.07 5.80
C MET A 1 -31.62 -19.08 5.09
N THR A 2 -31.85 -17.79 5.33
CA THR A 2 -31.23 -16.64 4.64
C THR A 2 -30.13 -16.08 5.54
N GLY A 3 -28.97 -16.74 5.55
CA GLY A 3 -27.80 -16.37 6.35
C GLY A 3 -26.61 -15.88 5.52
N VAL A 4 -26.78 -15.72 4.20
CA VAL A 4 -25.73 -15.16 3.35
C VAL A 4 -25.83 -13.64 3.37
N ASP A 5 -24.80 -13.06 3.97
CA ASP A 5 -24.21 -11.74 3.67
C ASP A 5 -24.61 -10.49 4.46
N LEU A 6 -25.06 -10.62 5.71
CA LEU A 6 -25.16 -9.42 6.56
C LEU A 6 -23.77 -8.83 6.90
N GLU A 7 -22.74 -9.67 7.04
CA GLU A 7 -21.37 -9.24 7.36
C GLU A 7 -20.60 -8.67 6.14
N LYS A 8 -20.71 -9.23 4.93
CA LYS A 8 -20.13 -8.57 3.74
C LYS A 8 -20.94 -7.35 3.31
N CYS A 9 -22.28 -7.35 3.45
CA CYS A 9 -23.07 -6.13 3.25
C CYS A 9 -22.66 -5.05 4.26
N LYS A 10 -22.48 -5.38 5.55
CA LYS A 10 -21.94 -4.46 6.56
C LYS A 10 -20.55 -3.97 6.19
N ARG A 11 -19.63 -4.81 5.72
CA ARG A 11 -18.26 -4.39 5.33
C ARG A 11 -18.24 -3.53 4.07
N ILE A 12 -19.09 -3.80 3.08
CA ILE A 12 -19.24 -2.93 1.88
C ILE A 12 -19.85 -1.58 2.28
N VAL A 13 -20.89 -1.58 3.12
CA VAL A 13 -21.50 -0.36 3.65
C VAL A 13 -20.51 0.43 4.52
N GLN A 14 -19.75 -0.25 5.38
CA GLN A 14 -18.69 0.34 6.20
C GLN A 14 -17.53 0.86 5.33
N TYR A 15 -17.19 0.22 4.23
CA TYR A 15 -16.16 0.68 3.29
C TYR A 15 -16.50 2.01 2.60
N PHE A 16 -17.79 2.21 2.26
CA PHE A 16 -18.29 3.48 1.71
C PHE A 16 -18.52 4.53 2.80
N TRP A 17 -18.77 4.11 4.04
CA TRP A 17 -19.14 4.97 5.16
C TRP A 17 -18.00 5.23 6.17
N ASP A 18 -16.83 4.61 6.01
CA ASP A 18 -15.71 4.84 6.93
C ASP A 18 -15.24 6.28 6.75
N PRO A 19 -15.39 7.12 7.79
CA PRO A 19 -14.98 8.51 7.70
C PRO A 19 -13.47 8.57 7.48
N GLU A 20 -13.02 9.59 6.73
CA GLU A 20 -11.59 9.82 6.61
C GLU A 20 -10.97 9.99 8.00
N PRO A 21 -9.77 9.41 8.23
CA PRO A 21 -9.13 9.50 9.52
C PRO A 21 -8.82 10.95 9.83
N LYS A 22 -9.04 11.33 11.09
CA LYS A 22 -8.62 12.62 11.64
C LYS A 22 -7.28 12.47 12.36
N ASN A 23 -6.52 13.56 12.39
CA ASN A 23 -5.27 13.65 13.15
C ASN A 23 -5.56 14.13 14.59
N ASP A 24 -6.48 13.46 15.28
CA ASP A 24 -7.02 13.85 16.58
C ASP A 24 -6.59 12.91 17.73
N THR A 25 -6.23 11.66 17.41
CA THR A 25 -5.90 10.63 18.41
C THR A 25 -4.49 10.77 19.00
N THR A 26 -3.52 11.22 18.20
CA THR A 26 -2.11 11.33 18.60
C THR A 26 -1.45 12.53 17.88
N PRO A 27 -1.92 13.76 18.13
CA PRO A 27 -1.55 14.94 17.37
C PRO A 27 -0.08 15.36 17.53
N GLU A 28 0.72 14.72 18.39
CA GLU A 28 2.17 14.98 18.47
C GLU A 28 3.01 13.86 17.86
N SER A 29 2.41 12.70 17.55
CA SER A 29 3.14 11.57 17.01
C SER A 29 3.60 11.87 15.58
N PRO A 30 4.88 11.59 15.26
CA PRO A 30 5.39 11.82 13.91
C PRO A 30 4.64 10.97 12.90
N ILE A 31 4.37 11.57 11.75
CA ILE A 31 3.78 10.92 10.60
C ILE A 31 4.91 10.57 9.64
N TRP A 32 4.89 9.36 9.11
CA TRP A 32 5.87 8.90 8.14
C TRP A 32 5.18 8.53 6.83
N CYS A 33 5.80 8.92 5.70
CA CYS A 33 5.43 8.46 4.37
C CYS A 33 6.70 8.10 3.61
N LEU A 34 6.91 6.81 3.31
CA LEU A 34 8.06 6.26 2.57
C LEU A 34 9.40 6.90 2.99
N GLY A 35 9.72 6.80 4.27
CA GLY A 35 10.96 7.33 4.83
C GLY A 35 10.99 8.83 5.12
N GLN A 36 10.00 9.59 4.68
CA GLN A 36 9.89 11.01 4.99
C GLN A 36 9.06 11.26 6.25
N ARG A 37 9.63 12.02 7.19
CA ARG A 37 9.00 12.38 8.47
C ARG A 37 8.28 13.73 8.37
N TYR A 38 7.07 13.79 8.91
CA TYR A 38 6.26 14.98 9.06
C TYR A 38 5.88 15.17 10.52
N THR A 39 5.96 16.42 11.00
CA THR A 39 5.54 16.77 12.35
C THR A 39 4.15 17.40 12.26
N PRO A 40 3.16 16.90 13.01
CA PRO A 40 1.86 17.57 13.12
C PRO A 40 2.01 19.02 13.56
N THR A 41 1.12 19.90 13.11
CA THR A 41 1.08 21.28 13.61
C THR A 41 0.32 21.29 14.94
N PRO A 42 0.89 21.80 16.05
CA PRO A 42 0.15 21.90 17.29
C PRO A 42 -1.06 22.85 17.10
N PRO A 43 -2.19 22.61 17.80
CA PRO A 43 -3.32 23.53 17.77
C PRO A 43 -2.85 24.94 18.13
N ALA A 44 -3.27 25.94 17.36
CA ALA A 44 -2.97 27.32 17.71
C ALA A 44 -3.50 27.62 19.11
N GLU A 45 -2.62 28.06 20.02
CA GLU A 45 -3.03 28.53 21.34
C GLU A 45 -4.09 29.63 21.18
N PRO A 46 -5.20 29.60 21.94
CA PRO A 46 -6.18 30.66 21.90
C PRO A 46 -5.51 31.95 22.40
N HIS A 47 -5.16 32.85 21.48
CA HIS A 47 -4.74 34.19 21.81
C HIS A 47 -5.92 34.95 22.40
N ASP A 48 -5.99 35.00 23.73
CA ASP A 48 -6.80 35.97 24.47
C ASP A 48 -6.32 37.39 24.13
N THR A 49 -6.93 38.00 23.12
CA THR A 49 -6.81 39.44 22.84
C THR A 49 -8.07 40.15 23.30
N ALA A 50 -8.32 40.11 24.60
CA ALA A 50 -9.18 41.08 25.25
C ALA A 50 -8.36 42.33 25.61
N THR A 51 -8.11 43.19 24.62
CA THR A 51 -7.85 44.61 24.89
C THR A 51 -9.05 45.40 24.37
N ASP A 52 -9.96 45.63 25.30
CA ASP A 52 -11.15 46.43 25.15
C ASP A 52 -10.75 47.91 24.96
N SER A 53 -11.20 48.53 23.88
CA SER A 53 -11.17 49.98 23.70
C SER A 53 -12.38 50.39 22.85
N PRO A 54 -13.31 51.19 23.38
CA PRO A 54 -14.57 51.47 22.71
C PRO A 54 -14.39 52.67 21.79
N ILE A 55 -14.51 52.48 20.47
CA ILE A 55 -14.73 53.60 19.54
C ILE A 55 -15.96 53.32 18.68
N LEU A 56 -16.99 54.09 19.00
CA LEU A 56 -18.23 54.44 18.30
C LEU A 56 -18.39 53.97 16.84
N ARG A 57 -19.49 53.25 16.59
CA ARG A 57 -20.12 53.10 15.26
C ARG A 57 -21.01 54.31 14.95
N PRO A 58 -21.14 54.66 13.66
CA PRO A 58 -22.48 54.93 13.11
C PRO A 58 -22.95 53.82 12.17
N LEU A 59 -24.23 53.46 12.30
CA LEU A 59 -24.99 52.63 11.36
C LEU A 59 -25.20 53.41 10.06
N ASP A 60 -24.96 52.77 8.91
CA ASP A 60 -25.90 52.88 7.78
C ASP A 60 -25.73 51.74 6.73
N GLN A 61 -26.88 51.12 6.46
CA GLN A 61 -27.39 50.50 5.22
C GLN A 61 -26.63 49.39 4.49
N ALA A 62 -27.15 48.19 4.73
CA ALA A 62 -27.36 47.04 3.84
C ALA A 62 -27.02 47.19 2.34
N SER A 63 -26.19 46.28 1.84
CA SER A 63 -26.53 45.43 0.69
C SER A 63 -25.47 44.34 0.42
N ARG A 64 -25.96 43.11 0.21
CA ARG A 64 -25.36 42.02 -0.60
C ARG A 64 -24.06 41.38 -0.08
N VAL A 65 -24.15 40.15 0.45
CA VAL A 65 -23.77 38.87 -0.20
C VAL A 65 -24.06 37.74 0.81
N GLU A 66 -25.15 37.00 0.59
CA GLU A 66 -25.30 35.65 1.13
C GLU A 66 -24.65 34.68 0.15
N GLN A 67 -23.54 34.05 0.57
CA GLN A 67 -23.19 32.64 0.35
C GLN A 67 -21.71 32.43 0.66
N ALA A 68 -21.40 32.24 1.94
CA ALA A 68 -20.21 31.56 2.42
C ALA A 68 -20.45 31.17 3.89
N ALA A 69 -21.31 30.18 4.11
CA ALA A 69 -21.53 29.60 5.44
C ALA A 69 -21.39 28.08 5.32
N ASN A 70 -20.16 27.62 5.45
CA ASN A 70 -19.77 26.44 6.22
C ASN A 70 -18.23 26.39 6.31
N GLY A 71 -17.66 27.47 6.85
CA GLY A 71 -16.32 27.45 7.42
C GLY A 71 -16.45 27.11 8.90
N VAL A 72 -16.45 25.82 9.23
CA VAL A 72 -16.15 25.40 10.60
C VAL A 72 -14.63 25.44 10.72
N ASN A 73 -14.12 26.42 11.47
CA ASN A 73 -12.72 26.49 11.89
C ASN A 73 -12.43 25.30 12.83
N ASP A 74 -12.01 24.16 12.27
CA ASP A 74 -11.41 23.04 13.00
C ASP A 74 -9.88 23.15 12.87
N THR A 75 -9.28 24.08 13.61
CA THR A 75 -7.84 24.44 13.49
C THR A 75 -6.94 23.63 14.44
N GLY A 76 -7.40 22.49 14.96
CA GLY A 76 -6.64 21.66 15.91
C GLY A 76 -6.28 20.24 15.45
N SER A 77 -6.89 19.73 14.38
CA SER A 77 -6.83 18.30 14.01
C SER A 77 -6.51 18.03 12.54
N ALA A 78 -5.95 19.02 11.85
CA ALA A 78 -5.66 18.93 10.42
C ALA A 78 -4.34 18.18 10.16
N TRP A 79 -4.33 17.35 9.12
CA TRP A 79 -3.12 16.71 8.61
C TRP A 79 -2.15 17.79 8.06
N PRO A 80 -0.82 17.65 8.24
CA PRO A 80 0.14 18.56 7.63
C PRO A 80 -0.02 18.58 6.10
N GLU A 81 -0.11 19.77 5.51
CA GLU A 81 -0.32 19.92 4.06
C GLU A 81 0.78 19.24 3.24
N ALA A 82 2.03 19.33 3.69
CA ALA A 82 3.16 18.65 3.06
C ALA A 82 3.01 17.11 3.06
N PHE A 83 2.44 16.53 4.12
CA PHE A 83 2.15 15.10 4.18
C PHE A 83 1.03 14.72 3.20
N LEU A 84 -0.04 15.51 3.13
CA LEU A 84 -1.15 15.25 2.20
C LEU A 84 -0.69 15.33 0.74
N ALA A 85 0.08 16.35 0.39
CA ALA A 85 0.66 16.50 -0.94
C ALA A 85 1.59 15.33 -1.30
N ASP A 86 2.39 14.87 -0.33
CA ASP A 86 3.28 13.73 -0.53
C ASP A 86 2.53 12.40 -0.68
N PHE A 87 1.51 12.16 0.13
CA PHE A 87 0.62 11.00 0.02
C PHE A 87 -0.12 10.98 -1.33
N GLU A 88 -0.67 12.13 -1.74
CA GLU A 88 -1.37 12.28 -3.02
C GLU A 88 -0.45 12.06 -4.22
N SER A 89 0.83 12.43 -4.10
CA SER A 89 1.83 12.22 -5.15
C SER A 89 2.14 10.74 -5.42
N ARG A 90 1.75 9.82 -4.52
CA ARG A 90 2.01 8.40 -4.67
C ARG A 90 1.16 7.81 -5.79
N ILE A 91 1.82 7.05 -6.67
CA ILE A 91 1.15 6.41 -7.80
C ILE A 91 0.24 5.30 -7.25
N TRP A 92 -1.06 5.44 -7.50
CA TRP A 92 -2.12 4.58 -7.01
C TRP A 92 -2.74 3.78 -8.17
N MET A 93 -2.44 2.48 -8.20
CA MET A 93 -3.01 1.58 -9.19
C MET A 93 -4.30 0.96 -8.62
N THR A 94 -5.41 1.16 -9.31
CA THR A 94 -6.70 0.54 -8.98
C THR A 94 -7.11 -0.52 -9.98
N TYR A 95 -8.16 -1.27 -9.67
CA TYR A 95 -8.84 -2.10 -10.66
C TYR A 95 -9.15 -1.33 -11.93
N ARG A 96 -8.97 -1.99 -13.09
CA ARG A 96 -9.34 -1.47 -14.39
C ARG A 96 -10.36 -2.38 -15.09
N SER A 97 -11.17 -1.79 -15.95
CA SER A 97 -12.07 -2.48 -16.86
C SER A 97 -11.87 -1.98 -18.29
N HIS A 98 -12.38 -2.72 -19.28
CA HIS A 98 -12.27 -2.38 -20.70
C HIS A 98 -10.83 -2.33 -21.24
N PHE A 99 -9.88 -3.01 -20.58
CA PHE A 99 -8.57 -3.25 -21.19
C PHE A 99 -8.65 -4.35 -22.25
N ALA A 100 -7.64 -4.40 -23.13
CA ALA A 100 -7.51 -5.42 -24.16
C ALA A 100 -7.60 -6.84 -23.53
N PRO A 101 -8.39 -7.78 -24.10
CA PRO A 101 -8.64 -9.07 -23.48
C PRO A 101 -7.35 -9.82 -23.14
N ILE A 102 -7.21 -10.22 -21.86
CA ILE A 102 -6.17 -11.13 -21.41
C ILE A 102 -6.68 -12.56 -21.65
N PRO A 103 -6.00 -13.37 -22.49
CA PRO A 103 -6.44 -14.73 -22.79
C PRO A 103 -6.52 -15.60 -21.54
N ARG A 104 -7.49 -16.52 -21.50
CA ARG A 104 -7.55 -17.55 -20.45
C ARG A 104 -6.52 -18.64 -20.72
N SER A 105 -5.97 -19.19 -19.65
CA SER A 105 -5.17 -20.42 -19.75
C SER A 105 -6.07 -21.60 -20.09
N ASN A 106 -5.62 -22.46 -21.01
CA ASN A 106 -6.32 -23.69 -21.39
C ASN A 106 -6.04 -24.87 -20.44
N LYS A 107 -5.28 -24.63 -19.35
CA LYS A 107 -4.96 -25.67 -18.37
C LYS A 107 -6.10 -25.84 -17.36
N PRO A 108 -6.52 -27.06 -17.01
CA PRO A 108 -7.60 -27.31 -16.03
C PRO A 108 -7.37 -26.62 -14.68
N GLU A 109 -6.12 -26.60 -14.20
CA GLU A 109 -5.65 -25.98 -12.95
C GLU A 109 -5.90 -24.46 -12.88
N ALA A 110 -6.02 -23.80 -14.03
CA ALA A 110 -6.27 -22.36 -14.07
C ALA A 110 -7.71 -22.01 -13.65
N THR A 111 -8.65 -22.94 -13.84
CA THR A 111 -10.06 -22.74 -13.45
C THR A 111 -10.26 -22.97 -11.95
N SER A 112 -9.50 -23.87 -11.34
CA SER A 112 -9.55 -24.17 -9.91
C SER A 112 -8.84 -23.11 -9.05
N SER A 113 -7.91 -22.33 -9.60
CA SER A 113 -7.22 -21.25 -8.87
C SER A 113 -8.02 -19.93 -8.80
N MET A 114 -9.14 -19.80 -9.53
CA MET A 114 -9.97 -18.59 -9.50
C MET A 114 -10.87 -18.55 -8.25
N THR A 115 -11.03 -17.36 -7.66
CA THR A 115 -12.01 -17.14 -6.59
C THR A 115 -13.43 -17.39 -7.08
N LEU A 116 -14.35 -17.80 -6.19
CA LEU A 116 -15.74 -18.13 -6.55
C LEU A 116 -16.43 -16.99 -7.32
N GLY A 117 -16.23 -15.73 -6.90
CA GLY A 117 -16.78 -14.57 -7.58
C GLY A 117 -16.25 -14.38 -9.00
N VAL A 118 -14.97 -14.70 -9.23
CA VAL A 118 -14.35 -14.66 -10.57
C VAL A 118 -14.90 -15.79 -11.44
N ARG A 119 -15.05 -17.00 -10.90
CA ARG A 119 -15.64 -18.13 -11.63
C ARG A 119 -17.07 -17.86 -12.05
N LEU A 120 -17.88 -17.29 -11.16
CA LEU A 120 -19.28 -16.98 -11.45
C LEU A 120 -19.40 -15.89 -12.55
N ARG A 121 -18.59 -14.83 -12.45
CA ARG A 121 -18.53 -13.79 -13.50
C ARG A 121 -18.00 -14.34 -14.83
N SER A 122 -17.01 -15.24 -14.79
CA SER A 122 -16.38 -15.78 -16.00
C SER A 122 -17.26 -16.77 -16.77
N GLN A 123 -18.28 -17.35 -16.12
CA GLN A 123 -19.34 -18.15 -16.75
C GLN A 123 -20.43 -17.29 -17.42
N LEU A 124 -20.61 -16.04 -16.97
CA LEU A 124 -21.63 -15.12 -17.48
C LEU A 124 -21.11 -14.15 -18.56
N MET A 125 -19.79 -13.98 -18.68
CA MET A 125 -19.14 -13.12 -19.68
C MET A 125 -18.48 -13.92 -20.80
N ASP A 126 -18.51 -13.35 -22.01
CA ASP A 126 -18.04 -13.88 -23.29
C ASP A 126 -16.71 -14.67 -23.22
N SER A 127 -16.59 -15.71 -24.04
CA SER A 127 -15.55 -16.75 -23.98
C SER A 127 -14.11 -16.30 -24.28
N GLN A 128 -13.88 -15.01 -24.52
CA GLN A 128 -12.64 -14.49 -25.13
C GLN A 128 -11.53 -14.03 -24.17
N GLY A 129 -11.76 -13.99 -22.85
CA GLY A 129 -10.71 -13.57 -21.91
C GLY A 129 -11.21 -12.79 -20.70
N PHE A 130 -10.27 -12.16 -19.99
CA PHE A 130 -10.56 -11.14 -18.98
C PHE A 130 -10.41 -9.75 -19.58
N THR A 131 -11.40 -8.89 -19.39
CA THR A 131 -11.37 -7.46 -19.75
C THR A 131 -11.49 -6.56 -18.53
N SER A 132 -11.47 -7.15 -17.34
CA SER A 132 -11.49 -6.48 -16.05
C SER A 132 -10.78 -7.31 -15.00
N ASP A 133 -10.01 -6.66 -14.13
CA ASP A 133 -9.34 -7.29 -13.00
C ASP A 133 -10.10 -7.16 -11.67
N THR A 134 -11.34 -6.67 -11.75
CA THR A 134 -12.19 -6.44 -10.57
C THR A 134 -12.45 -7.72 -9.78
N GLY A 135 -12.09 -7.68 -8.50
CA GLY A 135 -12.30 -8.76 -7.53
C GLY A 135 -11.27 -9.87 -7.58
N TRP A 136 -10.17 -9.71 -8.33
CA TRP A 136 -9.04 -10.66 -8.30
C TRP A 136 -7.67 -10.01 -8.46
N GLY A 137 -7.58 -8.85 -9.10
CA GLY A 137 -6.32 -8.16 -9.36
C GLY A 137 -5.72 -7.39 -8.18
N CYS A 138 -6.30 -7.40 -6.98
CA CYS A 138 -5.92 -6.44 -5.93
C CYS A 138 -4.43 -6.53 -5.58
N MET A 139 -3.89 -7.74 -5.43
CA MET A 139 -2.48 -7.95 -5.11
C MET A 139 -1.57 -7.49 -6.26
N ILE A 140 -2.01 -7.72 -7.50
CA ILE A 140 -1.31 -7.24 -8.70
C ILE A 140 -1.27 -5.71 -8.69
N ARG A 141 -2.37 -5.04 -8.37
CA ARG A 141 -2.44 -3.57 -8.28
C ARG A 141 -1.59 -3.00 -7.14
N SER A 142 -1.58 -3.67 -5.99
CA SER A 142 -0.73 -3.27 -4.86
C SER A 142 0.76 -3.39 -5.22
N GLY A 143 1.16 -4.51 -5.85
CA GLY A 143 2.51 -4.70 -6.37
C GLY A 143 2.89 -3.72 -7.48
N GLN A 144 1.96 -3.41 -8.39
CA GLN A 144 2.17 -2.37 -9.41
C GLN A 144 2.36 -0.99 -8.79
N SER A 145 1.62 -0.66 -7.74
CA SER A 145 1.78 0.62 -7.02
C SER A 145 3.16 0.70 -6.37
N LEU A 146 3.60 -0.36 -5.67
CA LEU A 146 4.94 -0.46 -5.09
C LEU A 146 6.03 -0.25 -6.17
N LEU A 147 5.96 -1.00 -7.28
CA LEU A 147 6.93 -0.89 -8.37
C LEU A 147 6.90 0.49 -9.04
N ALA A 148 5.73 1.05 -9.30
CA ALA A 148 5.59 2.36 -9.93
C ALA A 148 6.20 3.47 -9.06
N ASN A 149 5.99 3.42 -7.74
CA ASN A 149 6.61 4.38 -6.82
C ASN A 149 8.12 4.18 -6.72
N ALA A 150 8.63 2.94 -6.78
CA ALA A 150 10.07 2.69 -6.89
C ALA A 150 10.67 3.28 -8.17
N LEU A 151 9.99 3.13 -9.31
CA LEU A 151 10.43 3.70 -10.59
C LEU A 151 10.36 5.24 -10.60
N SER A 152 9.34 5.82 -9.96
CA SER A 152 9.17 7.28 -9.80
C SER A 152 10.37 7.94 -9.12
N ILE A 153 10.91 7.31 -8.07
CA ILE A 153 12.07 7.82 -7.32
C ILE A 153 13.30 7.97 -8.20
N LEU A 154 13.47 7.10 -9.19
CA LEU A 154 14.70 7.01 -9.94
C LEU A 154 14.78 7.96 -11.15
N GLN A 155 13.76 8.78 -11.40
CA GLN A 155 13.70 9.86 -12.42
C GLN A 155 14.62 9.65 -13.62
N PHE A 156 14.19 8.85 -14.59
CA PHE A 156 15.03 8.54 -15.73
C PHE A 156 14.91 9.58 -16.84
N GLY A 157 16.06 9.98 -17.39
CA GLY A 157 16.16 10.82 -18.59
C GLY A 157 15.68 10.09 -19.85
N ARG A 158 16.24 10.40 -21.02
CA ARG A 158 15.79 9.83 -22.31
C ARG A 158 16.00 8.32 -22.47
N GLU A 159 16.80 7.68 -21.63
CA GLU A 159 17.04 6.24 -21.66
C GLU A 159 16.27 5.54 -20.54
N PRO A 160 15.62 4.39 -20.82
CA PRO A 160 14.92 3.64 -19.82
C PRO A 160 15.91 3.12 -18.77
N PRO A 161 15.46 3.04 -17.52
CA PRO A 161 16.31 2.56 -16.46
C PRO A 161 16.71 1.12 -16.53
N THR A 162 17.96 0.86 -16.18
CA THR A 162 18.35 -0.47 -15.72
C THR A 162 18.04 -0.58 -14.23
N LEU A 163 16.78 -0.93 -13.90
CA LEU A 163 16.41 -1.37 -12.56
C LEU A 163 16.71 -2.87 -12.42
N ARG A 164 17.49 -3.24 -11.42
CA ARG A 164 17.70 -4.64 -11.04
C ARG A 164 16.74 -5.02 -9.92
N VAL A 165 16.46 -6.31 -9.77
CA VAL A 165 15.53 -6.80 -8.74
C VAL A 165 16.17 -7.95 -7.97
N TYR A 166 16.24 -7.81 -6.65
CA TYR A 166 16.66 -8.85 -5.71
C TYR A 166 15.42 -9.34 -4.95
N VAL A 167 15.10 -10.63 -5.01
CA VAL A 167 13.93 -11.20 -4.34
C VAL A 167 14.40 -12.22 -3.30
N THR A 168 13.90 -12.11 -2.06
CA THR A 168 14.18 -13.10 -1.01
C THR A 168 13.36 -14.37 -1.23
N LYS A 169 13.90 -15.51 -0.81
CA LYS A 169 13.25 -16.83 -0.98
C LYS A 169 12.47 -17.21 0.27
N ASP A 170 11.28 -16.63 0.42
CA ASP A 170 10.33 -16.90 1.52
C ASP A 170 10.88 -16.69 2.95
N THR A 171 12.02 -16.01 3.07
CA THR A 171 12.63 -15.61 4.33
C THR A 171 12.81 -14.10 4.39
N SER A 172 13.02 -13.60 5.62
CA SER A 172 13.45 -12.24 5.89
C SER A 172 14.96 -12.03 5.70
N ASP A 173 15.66 -13.01 5.13
CA ASP A 173 17.12 -12.99 4.99
C ASP A 173 17.54 -12.31 3.68
N VAL A 174 18.45 -11.34 3.80
CA VAL A 174 19.13 -10.70 2.68
C VAL A 174 20.60 -11.10 2.72
N TYR A 175 21.01 -11.89 1.73
CA TYR A 175 22.38 -12.38 1.59
C TYR A 175 23.24 -11.31 0.93
N GLU A 176 24.21 -10.77 1.67
CA GLU A 176 24.98 -9.60 1.23
C GLU A 176 25.76 -9.86 -0.06
N GLU A 177 26.46 -10.99 -0.15
CA GLU A 177 27.28 -11.34 -1.30
C GLU A 177 26.43 -11.56 -2.56
N GLN A 178 25.25 -12.15 -2.40
CA GLN A 178 24.31 -12.34 -3.50
C GLN A 178 23.74 -11.01 -3.97
N PHE A 179 23.37 -10.13 -3.03
CA PHE A 179 22.89 -8.80 -3.34
C PHE A 179 23.96 -7.99 -4.07
N ILE A 180 25.18 -7.90 -3.54
CA ILE A 180 26.29 -7.16 -4.16
C ILE A 180 26.61 -7.70 -5.55
N ARG A 181 26.67 -9.02 -5.73
CA ARG A 181 26.88 -9.66 -7.03
C ARG A 181 25.79 -9.29 -8.04
N LEU A 182 24.52 -9.28 -7.61
CA LEU A 182 23.39 -8.94 -8.46
C LEU A 182 23.32 -7.44 -8.76
N ALA A 183 23.62 -6.59 -7.78
CA ALA A 183 23.45 -5.15 -7.87
C ALA A 183 24.62 -4.45 -8.58
N SER A 184 25.82 -5.02 -8.54
CA SER A 184 27.03 -4.36 -9.05
C SER A 184 27.19 -4.43 -10.57
N ASN A 185 27.59 -3.34 -11.19
CA ASN A 185 28.00 -3.32 -12.59
C ASN A 185 29.43 -3.90 -12.78
N GLN A 186 29.95 -3.86 -14.01
CA GLN A 186 31.29 -4.37 -14.33
C GLN A 186 32.42 -3.64 -13.58
N ASN A 187 32.17 -2.42 -13.09
CA ASN A 187 33.11 -1.62 -12.30
C ASN A 187 32.98 -1.85 -10.80
N GLY A 188 32.10 -2.77 -10.36
CA GLY A 188 31.85 -3.05 -8.95
C GLY A 188 30.99 -2.00 -8.24
N GLN A 189 30.33 -1.09 -8.98
CA GLN A 189 29.43 -0.09 -8.40
C GLN A 189 28.01 -0.60 -8.37
N ILE A 190 27.31 -0.40 -7.26
CA ILE A 190 25.90 -0.74 -7.12
C ILE A 190 25.08 0.08 -8.13
N GLN A 191 24.16 -0.59 -8.81
CA GLN A 191 23.14 0.02 -9.66
C GLN A 191 21.80 0.01 -8.93
N PRO A 192 20.85 0.89 -9.32
CA PRO A 192 19.49 0.87 -8.79
C PRO A 192 18.91 -0.54 -8.73
N THR A 193 18.70 -1.02 -7.52
CA THR A 193 18.27 -2.39 -7.24
C THR A 193 17.11 -2.35 -6.26
N LEU A 194 15.97 -2.90 -6.68
CA LEU A 194 14.79 -3.09 -5.86
C LEU A 194 14.90 -4.43 -5.12
N ILE A 195 15.00 -4.37 -3.80
CA ILE A 195 14.88 -5.51 -2.89
C ILE A 195 13.38 -5.74 -2.66
N LEU A 196 12.92 -6.97 -2.89
CA LEU A 196 11.56 -7.43 -2.63
C LEU A 196 11.60 -8.59 -1.64
N MET A 197 10.98 -8.40 -0.48
CA MET A 197 10.99 -9.38 0.60
C MET A 197 9.58 -9.91 0.85
N GLY A 198 9.32 -11.14 0.43
CA GLY A 198 8.10 -11.86 0.79
C GLY A 198 8.25 -12.39 2.21
N VAL A 199 7.49 -11.87 3.16
CA VAL A 199 7.59 -12.23 4.58
C VAL A 199 6.25 -12.65 5.15
N ARG A 200 6.30 -13.55 6.15
CA ARG A 200 5.17 -13.91 7.00
C ARG A 200 5.49 -13.66 8.47
N LEU A 201 4.88 -12.63 9.06
CA LEU A 201 5.17 -12.15 10.42
C LEU A 201 4.21 -12.68 11.50
N GLY A 202 3.48 -13.75 11.20
CA GLY A 202 2.53 -14.39 12.11
C GLY A 202 1.63 -15.41 11.41
N ILE A 203 0.70 -15.99 12.16
CA ILE A 203 -0.24 -17.00 11.66
C ILE A 203 -1.49 -16.30 11.12
N ASP A 204 -2.28 -15.70 12.00
CA ASP A 204 -3.54 -15.00 11.68
C ASP A 204 -3.37 -13.47 11.65
N HIS A 205 -2.47 -12.97 12.49
CA HIS A 205 -2.18 -11.54 12.66
C HIS A 205 -0.67 -11.34 12.74
N VAL A 206 -0.20 -10.13 12.41
CA VAL A 206 1.19 -9.74 12.68
C VAL A 206 1.45 -9.84 14.18
N THR A 207 2.41 -10.68 14.57
CA THR A 207 2.80 -10.85 15.98
C THR A 207 3.30 -9.52 16.53
N SER A 208 2.83 -9.11 17.72
CA SER A 208 3.11 -7.79 18.30
C SER A 208 4.59 -7.45 18.44
N VAL A 209 5.44 -8.46 18.65
CA VAL A 209 6.90 -8.31 18.73
C VAL A 209 7.52 -7.71 17.44
N TYR A 210 6.84 -7.82 16.30
CA TYR A 210 7.29 -7.32 15.00
C TYR A 210 6.67 -5.96 14.62
N TRP A 211 5.78 -5.40 15.44
CA TRP A 211 5.08 -4.15 15.09
C TRP A 211 6.05 -3.00 14.88
N ASP A 212 6.98 -2.80 15.83
CA ASP A 212 8.00 -1.75 15.74
C ASP A 212 8.86 -1.92 14.49
N GLY A 213 9.37 -3.13 14.24
CA GLY A 213 10.19 -3.42 13.06
C GLY A 213 9.46 -3.21 11.73
N LEU A 214 8.17 -3.56 11.67
CA LEU A 214 7.32 -3.34 10.49
C LEU A 214 7.08 -1.84 10.24
N GLN A 215 6.92 -1.05 11.30
CA GLN A 215 6.77 0.39 11.20
C GLN A 215 8.08 1.07 10.82
N GLU A 216 9.21 0.70 11.45
CA GLU A 216 10.54 1.21 11.14
C GLU A 216 10.91 0.95 9.67
N ALA A 217 10.52 -0.20 9.09
CA ALA A 217 10.72 -0.48 7.67
C ALA A 217 10.06 0.54 6.72
N LEU A 218 8.96 1.18 7.13
CA LEU A 218 8.33 2.29 6.37
C LEU A 218 9.01 3.65 6.62
N GLN A 219 9.85 3.75 7.64
CA GLN A 219 10.60 4.96 8.01
C GLN A 219 12.00 5.01 7.36
N TYR A 220 12.45 3.94 6.73
CA TYR A 220 13.73 3.94 6.01
C TYR A 220 13.61 4.80 4.74
N PRO A 221 14.61 5.68 4.44
CA PRO A 221 14.63 6.45 3.20
C PRO A 221 14.60 5.57 1.92
N GLN A 222 15.05 4.32 2.04
CA GLN A 222 15.04 3.33 0.96
C GLN A 222 13.66 2.66 0.80
N SER A 223 12.72 2.85 1.73
CA SER A 223 11.43 2.17 1.69
C SER A 223 10.64 2.58 0.46
N VAL A 224 10.13 1.59 -0.28
CA VAL A 224 9.14 1.81 -1.34
C VAL A 224 7.77 1.26 -0.95
N GLY A 225 7.57 0.99 0.33
CA GLY A 225 6.30 0.58 0.91
C GLY A 225 6.10 -0.93 0.96
N ILE A 226 4.87 -1.32 1.26
CA ILE A 226 4.49 -2.71 1.51
C ILE A 226 3.24 -3.03 0.70
N ALA A 227 3.28 -4.09 -0.11
CA ALA A 227 2.10 -4.65 -0.74
C ALA A 227 1.64 -5.86 0.07
N GLY A 228 0.41 -5.86 0.57
CA GLY A 228 -0.07 -6.94 1.45
C GLY A 228 -1.51 -6.75 1.86
N GLY A 229 -2.04 -7.66 2.66
CA GLY A 229 -3.42 -7.62 3.12
C GLY A 229 -4.13 -8.95 2.88
N ARG A 230 -5.35 -9.05 3.41
CA ARG A 230 -6.10 -10.31 3.43
C ARG A 230 -6.45 -10.76 2.00
N PRO A 231 -6.74 -12.05 1.78
CA PRO A 231 -7.23 -12.52 0.48
C PRO A 231 -8.37 -11.66 -0.07
N SER A 232 -8.27 -11.24 -1.33
CA SER A 232 -9.20 -10.32 -2.00
C SER A 232 -9.32 -8.90 -1.41
N ALA A 233 -8.42 -8.52 -0.50
CA ALA A 233 -8.38 -7.23 0.20
C ALA A 233 -6.94 -6.76 0.45
N SER A 234 -6.11 -6.76 -0.59
CA SER A 234 -4.73 -6.23 -0.50
C SER A 234 -4.70 -4.71 -0.65
N HIS A 235 -3.76 -4.07 0.01
CA HIS A 235 -3.50 -2.64 -0.04
C HIS A 235 -2.01 -2.38 -0.28
N TYR A 236 -1.69 -1.15 -0.67
CA TYR A 236 -0.32 -0.65 -0.75
C TYR A 236 -0.07 0.32 0.39
N PHE A 237 0.68 -0.12 1.41
CA PHE A 237 0.99 0.67 2.60
C PHE A 237 2.21 1.55 2.34
N VAL A 238 2.05 2.85 2.60
CA VAL A 238 3.03 3.89 2.24
C VAL A 238 3.53 4.67 3.45
N GLY A 239 2.97 4.45 4.62
CA GLY A 239 3.29 5.28 5.78
C GLY A 239 2.71 4.76 7.08
N SER A 240 3.09 5.42 8.17
CA SER A 240 2.63 5.09 9.51
C SER A 240 2.53 6.32 10.41
N GLN A 241 1.68 6.22 11.43
CA GLN A 241 1.62 7.15 12.56
C GLN A 241 1.11 6.38 13.77
N ASP A 242 1.85 6.45 14.88
CA ASP A 242 1.56 5.65 16.08
C ASP A 242 1.34 4.17 15.68
N SER A 243 0.25 3.50 16.09
CA SER A 243 -0.04 2.09 15.75
C SER A 243 -0.83 1.90 14.45
N HIS A 244 -0.90 2.93 13.59
CA HIS A 244 -1.67 2.90 12.35
C HIS A 244 -0.79 2.95 11.11
N LEU A 245 -1.22 2.26 10.05
CA LEU A 245 -0.58 2.25 8.74
C LEU A 245 -1.47 2.95 7.72
N PHE A 246 -0.90 3.89 6.96
CA PHE A 246 -1.58 4.56 5.85
C PHE A 246 -1.41 3.76 4.56
N PHE A 247 -2.47 3.68 3.77
CA PHE A 247 -2.47 2.86 2.55
C PHE A 247 -3.26 3.45 1.39
N LEU A 248 -2.85 3.05 0.20
CA LEU A 248 -3.56 3.21 -1.06
C LEU A 248 -4.35 1.95 -1.37
N ASP A 249 -5.60 2.14 -1.78
CA ASP A 249 -6.59 1.08 -1.83
C ASP A 249 -7.01 0.76 -3.28
N PRO A 250 -6.68 -0.41 -3.83
CA PRO A 250 -6.92 -0.70 -5.24
C PRO A 250 -8.39 -0.98 -5.60
N HIS A 251 -9.31 -1.08 -4.63
CA HIS A 251 -10.66 -1.66 -4.81
C HIS A 251 -11.68 -0.77 -5.51
N SER A 252 -11.24 0.22 -6.28
CA SER A 252 -12.09 1.06 -7.12
C SER A 252 -11.90 0.74 -8.60
N THR A 253 -12.93 0.19 -9.26
CA THR A 253 -12.86 -0.11 -10.69
C THR A 253 -12.98 1.15 -11.54
N ARG A 254 -12.01 1.37 -12.42
CA ARG A 254 -11.97 2.49 -13.37
C ARG A 254 -11.82 1.99 -14.81
N PRO A 255 -12.29 2.69 -15.85
CA PRO A 255 -11.93 2.34 -17.22
C PRO A 255 -10.41 2.36 -17.43
N ALA A 256 -9.90 1.44 -18.25
CA ALA A 256 -8.51 1.44 -18.68
C ALA A 256 -8.22 2.67 -19.52
N VAL A 257 -7.10 3.35 -19.23
CA VAL A 257 -6.63 4.47 -20.04
C VAL A 257 -5.92 3.91 -21.28
N PRO A 258 -6.34 4.28 -22.50
CA PRO A 258 -5.67 3.82 -23.72
C PRO A 258 -4.21 4.27 -23.76
N TYR A 259 -3.30 3.36 -24.10
CA TYR A 259 -1.89 3.72 -24.31
C TYR A 259 -1.73 4.50 -25.60
N ARG A 260 -1.15 5.70 -25.50
CA ARG A 260 -0.84 6.59 -26.63
C ARG A 260 0.64 6.97 -26.54
N PRO A 261 1.52 6.42 -27.39
CA PRO A 261 2.97 6.56 -27.22
C PRO A 261 3.48 8.01 -27.33
N ASP A 262 2.79 8.86 -28.10
CA ASP A 262 3.23 10.24 -28.38
C ASP A 262 2.34 11.29 -27.71
N GLU A 263 1.42 10.89 -26.82
CA GLU A 263 0.51 11.80 -26.14
C GLU A 263 0.68 11.69 -24.63
N ALA A 264 0.87 12.83 -23.98
CA ALA A 264 0.81 12.90 -22.52
C ALA A 264 -0.61 12.56 -22.04
N LEU A 265 -0.69 11.95 -20.85
CA LEU A 265 -1.97 11.75 -20.17
C LEU A 265 -2.65 13.09 -19.92
N SER A 266 -3.97 13.15 -20.11
CA SER A 266 -4.74 14.31 -19.66
C SER A 266 -4.71 14.41 -18.13
N VAL A 267 -5.04 15.59 -17.58
CA VAL A 267 -5.13 15.77 -16.13
C VAL A 267 -6.15 14.80 -15.54
N GLU A 268 -7.30 14.63 -16.18
CA GLU A 268 -8.35 13.72 -15.75
C GLU A 268 -7.90 12.25 -15.78
N GLU A 269 -7.07 11.87 -16.76
CA GLU A 269 -6.49 10.52 -16.83
C GLU A 269 -5.46 10.30 -15.73
N LEU A 270 -4.60 11.29 -15.49
CA LEU A 270 -3.58 11.26 -14.43
C LEU A 270 -4.23 11.20 -13.04
N ASP A 271 -5.30 11.96 -12.81
CA ASP A 271 -6.07 11.96 -11.56
C ASP A 271 -6.64 10.56 -11.24
N THR A 272 -6.81 9.69 -12.24
CA THR A 272 -7.19 8.29 -12.00
C THR A 272 -6.09 7.43 -11.37
N TYR A 273 -4.88 7.97 -11.21
CA TYR A 273 -3.71 7.31 -10.61
C TYR A 273 -3.22 8.01 -9.33
N HIS A 274 -3.97 8.98 -8.81
CA HIS A 274 -3.64 9.72 -7.59
C HIS A 274 -4.86 9.85 -6.68
N THR A 275 -4.64 10.01 -5.38
CA THR A 275 -5.73 10.23 -4.43
C THR A 275 -5.26 10.98 -3.20
N ARG A 276 -6.05 11.98 -2.83
CA ARG A 276 -5.90 12.68 -1.57
C ARG A 276 -6.68 12.04 -0.42
N ARG A 277 -7.57 11.08 -0.71
CA ARG A 277 -8.35 10.35 0.29
C ARG A 277 -7.45 9.46 1.13
N LEU A 278 -7.22 9.86 2.37
CA LEU A 278 -6.47 9.08 3.34
C LEU A 278 -7.28 7.88 3.83
N ARG A 279 -6.61 6.75 3.96
CA ARG A 279 -7.12 5.56 4.65
C ARG A 279 -6.05 5.03 5.58
N ARG A 280 -6.46 4.50 6.72
CA ARG A 280 -5.56 3.86 7.70
C ARG A 280 -6.18 2.62 8.30
N ILE A 281 -5.36 1.66 8.68
CA ILE A 281 -5.74 0.53 9.54
C ILE A 281 -4.83 0.48 10.76
N HIS A 282 -5.32 -0.11 11.84
CA HIS A 282 -4.45 -0.45 12.96
C HIS A 282 -3.53 -1.63 12.58
N ILE A 283 -2.27 -1.61 13.02
CA ILE A 283 -1.26 -2.61 12.65
C ILE A 283 -1.68 -4.06 12.97
N LYS A 284 -2.41 -4.27 14.07
CA LYS A 284 -3.03 -5.57 14.42
C LYS A 284 -3.94 -6.17 13.33
N ASP A 285 -4.54 -5.33 12.49
CA ASP A 285 -5.50 -5.74 11.47
C ASP A 285 -4.82 -6.05 10.12
N MET A 286 -3.52 -5.76 10.02
CA MET A 286 -2.65 -6.12 8.91
C MET A 286 -2.53 -7.63 8.79
N ASP A 287 -2.57 -8.13 7.55
CA ASP A 287 -2.32 -9.53 7.26
C ASP A 287 -0.84 -9.86 7.52
N PRO A 288 -0.50 -11.01 8.13
CA PRO A 288 0.89 -11.34 8.40
C PRO A 288 1.70 -11.63 7.13
N SER A 289 1.06 -11.90 5.99
CA SER A 289 1.71 -12.15 4.69
C SER A 289 1.80 -10.88 3.86
N MET A 290 3.01 -10.48 3.49
CA MET A 290 3.25 -9.24 2.75
C MET A 290 4.54 -9.25 1.94
N LEU A 291 4.62 -8.33 0.99
CA LEU A 291 5.80 -8.01 0.21
C LEU A 291 6.32 -6.63 0.63
N ILE A 292 7.51 -6.58 1.24
CA ILE A 292 8.18 -5.34 1.65
C ILE A 292 9.21 -4.96 0.60
N GLY A 293 9.22 -3.70 0.18
CA GLY A 293 10.14 -3.20 -0.85
C GLY A 293 11.16 -2.18 -0.32
N PHE A 294 12.42 -2.31 -0.74
CA PHE A 294 13.46 -1.30 -0.54
C PHE A 294 14.20 -1.03 -1.83
N LEU A 295 14.44 0.24 -2.15
CA LEU A 295 15.21 0.67 -3.31
C LEU A 295 16.60 1.13 -2.87
N ILE A 296 17.62 0.44 -3.37
CA ILE A 296 19.03 0.77 -3.15
C ILE A 296 19.57 1.39 -4.44
N LYS A 297 19.90 2.69 -4.46
CA LYS A 297 20.35 3.37 -5.67
C LYS A 297 21.83 3.17 -5.94
N ASP A 298 22.64 3.15 -4.88
CA ASP A 298 24.10 3.14 -4.93
C ASP A 298 24.73 2.53 -3.67
N ASP A 299 26.06 2.57 -3.60
CA ASP A 299 26.86 2.06 -2.48
C ASP A 299 26.58 2.78 -1.14
N ALA A 300 26.25 4.07 -1.18
CA ALA A 300 25.94 4.85 0.01
C ALA A 300 24.56 4.48 0.56
N ASP A 301 23.57 4.34 -0.31
CA ASP A 301 22.24 3.84 0.05
C ASP A 301 22.31 2.44 0.67
N TRP A 302 23.14 1.55 0.11
CA TRP A 302 23.34 0.21 0.65
C TRP A 302 23.93 0.24 2.06
N ALA A 303 24.96 1.07 2.27
CA ALA A 303 25.59 1.21 3.59
C ALA A 303 24.62 1.80 4.63
N ASP A 304 23.84 2.83 4.27
CA ASP A 304 22.84 3.43 5.15
C ASP A 304 21.71 2.44 5.47
N TRP A 305 21.19 1.72 4.47
CA TRP A 305 20.16 0.70 4.69
C TRP A 305 20.64 -0.40 5.62
N LYS A 306 21.88 -0.90 5.44
CA LYS A 306 22.46 -1.90 6.34
C LYS A 306 22.59 -1.39 7.76
N ALA A 307 23.09 -0.16 7.94
CA ALA A 307 23.22 0.45 9.27
C ALA A 307 21.86 0.54 9.97
N ARG A 308 20.80 0.93 9.25
CA ARG A 308 19.43 1.00 9.77
C ARG A 308 18.90 -0.36 10.18
N VAL A 309 19.00 -1.36 9.31
CA VAL A 309 18.59 -2.74 9.59
C VAL A 309 19.28 -3.28 10.85
N GLN A 310 20.58 -2.99 11.02
CA GLN A 310 21.34 -3.41 12.20
C GLN A 310 20.99 -2.62 13.47
N SER A 311 20.48 -1.40 13.34
CA SER A 311 20.06 -0.55 14.47
C SER A 311 18.58 -0.68 14.85
N THR A 312 17.80 -1.50 14.13
CA THR A 312 16.35 -1.68 14.34
C THR A 312 16.03 -1.94 15.81
N THR A 313 15.05 -1.22 16.35
CA THR A 313 14.61 -1.44 17.74
C THR A 313 13.71 -2.67 17.82
N GLY A 314 13.82 -3.45 18.90
CA GLY A 314 12.94 -4.61 19.11
C GLY A 314 13.38 -5.84 18.30
N LYS A 315 12.40 -6.65 17.84
CA LYS A 315 12.70 -7.89 17.10
C LYS A 315 12.84 -7.55 15.60
N PRO A 316 14.01 -7.77 14.99
CA PRO A 316 14.21 -7.44 13.58
C PRO A 316 13.34 -8.30 12.68
N ILE A 317 12.78 -7.67 11.64
CA ILE A 317 12.02 -8.33 10.56
C ILE A 317 12.85 -8.51 9.28
N ILE A 318 14.09 -8.05 9.28
CA ILE A 318 15.08 -8.16 8.19
C ILE A 318 16.37 -8.68 8.81
N HIS A 319 16.98 -9.69 8.19
CA HIS A 319 18.24 -10.25 8.65
C HIS A 319 19.30 -10.15 7.55
N LEU A 320 20.41 -9.49 7.84
CA LEU A 320 21.58 -9.48 6.96
C LEU A 320 22.39 -10.74 7.23
N VAL A 321 22.66 -11.49 6.18
CA VAL A 321 23.43 -12.74 6.26
C VAL A 321 24.70 -12.60 5.43
N THR A 322 25.83 -12.83 6.09
CA THR A 322 27.13 -12.99 5.43
C THR A 322 27.29 -14.44 4.97
N GLY A 323 27.48 -14.67 3.69
CA GLY A 323 27.63 -16.00 3.06
C GLY A 323 26.66 -16.25 1.91
N GLU A 324 26.81 -17.40 1.25
CA GLU A 324 25.89 -17.81 0.19
C GLU A 324 24.62 -18.45 0.77
N PRO A 325 23.46 -18.31 0.10
CA PRO A 325 22.25 -19.02 0.48
C PRO A 325 22.45 -20.54 0.37
N PRO A 326 21.74 -21.34 1.19
CA PRO A 326 21.75 -22.79 1.06
C PRO A 326 21.38 -23.24 -0.36
N ILE A 327 22.16 -24.17 -0.91
CA ILE A 327 22.08 -24.65 -2.32
C ILE A 327 20.70 -25.26 -2.65
N ASP A 328 19.90 -25.66 -1.64
CA ASP A 328 18.69 -26.46 -1.82
C ASP A 328 17.35 -25.71 -1.62
N ALA A 329 17.35 -24.38 -1.46
CA ALA A 329 16.10 -23.59 -1.45
C ALA A 329 15.54 -23.35 -2.87
N GLY A 330 15.74 -24.30 -3.79
CA GLY A 330 15.58 -24.15 -5.23
C GLY A 330 14.27 -24.70 -5.81
N HIS A 331 13.53 -25.49 -5.05
CA HIS A 331 12.22 -25.96 -5.43
C HIS A 331 11.26 -25.67 -4.30
N GLY A 332 10.65 -24.47 -4.31
CA GLY A 332 9.25 -24.42 -3.89
C GLY A 332 8.57 -25.55 -4.65
N ARG A 333 7.99 -26.52 -3.93
CA ARG A 333 7.35 -27.67 -4.59
C ARG A 333 6.43 -27.10 -5.65
N LYS A 334 6.47 -27.65 -6.85
CA LYS A 334 5.54 -27.28 -7.91
C LYS A 334 4.07 -27.42 -7.45
N GLU A 335 3.88 -28.21 -6.40
CA GLU A 335 2.66 -28.51 -5.63
C GLU A 335 2.26 -27.40 -4.62
N ALA A 336 3.13 -26.45 -4.25
CA ALA A 336 2.79 -25.40 -3.27
C ALA A 336 1.77 -24.37 -3.82
N LEU A 337 1.65 -24.28 -5.16
CA LEU A 337 0.57 -23.54 -5.82
C LEU A 337 -0.75 -24.33 -5.83
N ASP A 338 -0.68 -25.66 -5.70
CA ASP A 338 -1.83 -26.57 -5.66
C ASP A 338 -2.39 -26.77 -4.23
N GLU A 339 -1.59 -26.49 -3.19
CA GLU A 339 -1.97 -26.64 -1.76
C GLU A 339 -2.66 -25.41 -1.15
N VAL A 340 -2.95 -24.36 -1.93
CA VAL A 340 -3.77 -23.24 -1.44
C VAL A 340 -5.24 -23.66 -1.39
N GLU A 341 -5.60 -24.43 -0.37
CA GLU A 341 -7.00 -24.71 -0.07
C GLU A 341 -7.67 -23.38 0.33
N VAL A 342 -8.65 -22.97 -0.48
CA VAL A 342 -9.65 -22.02 -0.04
C VAL A 342 -10.42 -22.68 1.09
N LEU A 343 -10.07 -22.33 2.34
CA LEU A 343 -10.90 -22.66 3.49
C LEU A 343 -12.28 -22.02 3.25
N ASP A 344 -13.25 -22.86 2.93
CA ASP A 344 -14.67 -22.50 2.98
C ASP A 344 -15.07 -22.57 4.46
N ASP A 345 -15.45 -21.44 5.06
CA ASP A 345 -15.97 -21.37 6.42
C ASP A 345 -17.39 -22.00 6.53
N SER A 346 -17.73 -23.00 5.70
CA SER A 346 -19.05 -23.63 5.68
C SER A 346 -19.17 -24.93 6.48
N ASP A 347 -18.07 -25.51 6.97
CA ASP A 347 -18.12 -26.79 7.69
C ASP A 347 -18.06 -26.60 9.21
N SER A 348 -19.07 -25.92 9.75
CA SER A 348 -19.48 -26.12 11.13
C SER A 348 -21.01 -26.18 11.18
N ASP A 349 -21.57 -27.37 10.95
CA ASP A 349 -22.79 -27.89 11.58
C ASP A 349 -23.32 -29.10 10.80
N ALA A 350 -22.66 -30.25 10.96
CA ALA A 350 -23.28 -31.54 10.66
C ALA A 350 -22.51 -32.68 11.35
N ASP A 351 -22.70 -32.82 12.67
CA ASP A 351 -22.70 -34.14 13.32
C ASP A 351 -23.22 -34.03 14.75
N ALA A 352 -24.54 -34.08 14.89
CA ALA A 352 -25.21 -34.50 16.12
C ALA A 352 -26.69 -34.80 15.86
N LEU A 353 -27.02 -35.79 15.01
CA LEU A 353 -28.31 -36.49 15.07
C LEU A 353 -28.19 -37.85 14.33
N VAL A 354 -27.86 -38.92 15.05
CA VAL A 354 -28.67 -40.15 15.28
C VAL A 354 -28.12 -40.88 16.49
#